data_AF-Q1IY34-F1
#
_entry.id   AF-Q1IY34-F1
#
_cell.length_a   1.000
_cell.length_b   1.000
_cell.length_c   1.000
_cell.angle_alpha   90.00
_cell.angle_beta   90.00
_cell.angle_gamma   90.00
#
_symmetry.space_group_name_H-M   'P 1'
#
loop_
_entity.id
_entity.type
_entity.pdbx_description
1 polymer ?
#
loop_
_entity_poly.entity_id
_entity_poly.type
_entity_poly.pdbx_seq_one_letter_code
_entity_poly.pdbx_strand_id
1 'polypeptide(L)'
;MKEQMTTEQLLQGLKHYRRIARQDMLRAPETPHPDAFLKHAESRREVYAELGKFAETHASSDVIEYALDLYRRLPFVTGTPEHAYPEIKGRENALENFFLLVGLDPKTRREARSHRPKLTSPTPEPSRLDQQGAPAQG
;
A
#
# COMPACT_ATOMS: atom_id res chain seq x y z
N MET A 1 -22.93 22.05 -4.03
CA MET A 1 -22.29 20.78 -4.45
C MET A 1 -20.78 20.97 -4.31
N LYS A 2 -20.05 20.05 -3.66
CA LYS A 2 -18.57 20.09 -3.76
C LYS A 2 -18.23 19.78 -5.20
N GLU A 3 -17.56 20.68 -5.90
CA GLU A 3 -17.05 20.39 -7.24
C GLU A 3 -16.12 19.17 -7.18
N GLN A 4 -16.33 18.24 -8.11
CA GLN A 4 -15.46 17.09 -8.26
C GLN A 4 -14.09 17.55 -8.74
N MET A 5 -13.02 17.06 -8.10
CA MET A 5 -11.65 17.40 -8.47
C MET A 5 -11.37 17.01 -9.92
N THR A 6 -10.84 17.93 -10.72
CA THR A 6 -10.49 17.67 -12.12
C THR A 6 -9.28 16.75 -12.22
N THR A 7 -9.10 16.08 -13.37
CA THR A 7 -7.90 15.26 -13.62
C THR A 7 -6.61 16.09 -13.52
N GLU A 8 -6.63 17.37 -13.92
CA GLU A 8 -5.47 18.25 -13.80
C GLU A 8 -5.11 18.53 -12.33
N GLN A 9 -6.11 18.87 -11.50
CA GLN A 9 -5.93 19.06 -10.06
C GLN A 9 -5.43 17.76 -9.39
N LEU A 10 -5.95 16.61 -9.82
CA LEU A 10 -5.51 15.29 -9.38
C LEU A 10 -4.02 15.07 -9.66
N LEU A 11 -3.59 15.32 -10.90
CA LEU A 11 -2.19 15.18 -11.32
C LEU A 11 -1.27 16.13 -10.52
N GLN A 12 -1.69 17.36 -10.26
CA GLN A 12 -0.94 18.30 -9.42
C GLN A 12 -0.80 17.81 -7.98
N GLY A 13 -1.90 17.30 -7.38
CA GLY A 13 -1.90 16.71 -6.04
C GLY A 13 -0.99 15.48 -5.94
N LEU A 14 -1.06 14.56 -6.90
CA LEU A 14 -0.18 13.39 -6.96
C LEU A 14 1.29 13.78 -7.13
N LYS A 15 1.60 14.79 -7.96
CA LYS A 15 2.97 15.33 -8.09
C LYS A 15 3.48 15.91 -6.78
N HIS A 16 2.62 16.59 -6.02
CA HIS A 16 2.96 17.11 -4.69
C HIS A 16 3.25 15.97 -3.70
N TYR A 17 2.38 14.97 -3.62
CA TYR A 17 2.57 13.81 -2.75
C TYR A 17 3.81 12.97 -3.10
N ARG A 18 4.14 12.80 -4.39
CA ARG A 18 5.43 12.20 -4.81
C ARG A 18 6.64 12.97 -4.31
N ARG A 19 6.55 14.31 -4.24
CA ARG A 19 7.64 15.14 -3.72
C ARG A 19 7.79 14.97 -2.22
N ILE A 20 6.69 14.94 -1.45
CA ILE A 20 6.74 14.68 0.00
C ILE A 20 7.34 13.31 0.27
N ALA A 21 6.88 12.25 -0.41
CA ALA A 21 7.43 10.91 -0.23
C ALA A 21 8.93 10.85 -0.57
N ARG A 22 9.40 11.60 -1.58
CA ARG A 22 10.84 11.75 -1.88
C ARG A 22 11.58 12.45 -0.74
N GLN A 23 11.01 13.47 -0.12
CA GLN A 23 11.62 14.14 1.03
C GLN A 23 11.71 13.21 2.22
N ASP A 24 10.69 12.39 2.46
CA ASP A 24 10.71 11.36 3.50
C ASP A 24 11.86 10.36 3.27
N MET A 25 12.08 9.90 2.03
CA MET A 25 13.22 9.02 1.72
C MET A 25 14.58 9.63 2.12
N LEU A 26 14.77 10.94 1.92
CA LEU A 26 16.01 11.63 2.28
C LEU A 26 16.23 11.73 3.80
N ARG A 27 15.15 11.67 4.57
CA ARG A 27 15.18 11.74 6.04
C ARG A 27 15.28 10.38 6.72
N ALA A 28 15.18 9.29 5.95
CA ALA A 28 15.21 7.92 6.51
C ALA A 28 16.38 7.64 7.48
N PRO A 29 17.63 8.09 7.22
CA PRO A 29 18.76 7.86 8.14
C PRO A 29 18.59 8.48 9.53
N GLU A 30 17.69 9.46 9.69
CA GLU A 30 17.43 10.17 10.95
C GLU A 30 16.35 9.49 11.81
N THR A 31 15.79 8.37 11.35
CA THR A 31 14.64 7.71 11.98
C THR A 31 15.07 6.47 12.79
N PRO A 32 14.27 6.02 13.78
CA PRO A 32 14.60 4.84 14.60
C PRO A 32 14.73 3.52 13.82
N HIS A 33 14.10 3.43 12.64
CA HIS A 33 14.14 2.27 11.76
C HIS A 33 14.37 2.71 10.30
N PRO A 34 15.61 3.09 9.93
CA PRO A 34 15.90 3.73 8.64
C PRO A 34 15.43 2.93 7.43
N ASP A 35 15.69 1.63 7.39
CA ASP A 35 15.32 0.78 6.26
C ASP A 35 13.80 0.64 6.10
N ALA A 36 13.09 0.48 7.22
CA ALA A 36 11.63 0.39 7.21
C ALA A 36 11.00 1.73 6.81
N PHE A 37 11.55 2.85 7.31
CA PHE A 37 11.08 4.19 6.96
C PHE A 37 11.32 4.50 5.48
N LEU A 38 12.51 4.17 4.96
CA LEU A 38 12.85 4.29 3.56
C LEU A 38 11.88 3.48 2.70
N LYS A 39 11.69 2.19 3.02
CA LYS A 39 10.82 1.30 2.25
C LYS A 39 9.37 1.76 2.25
N HIS A 40 8.90 2.29 3.37
CA HIS A 40 7.58 2.91 3.48
C HIS A 40 7.43 4.14 2.56
N ALA A 41 8.41 5.04 2.57
CA ALA A 41 8.42 6.23 1.74
C ALA A 41 8.51 5.91 0.23
N GLU A 42 9.34 4.94 -0.14
CA GLU A 42 9.42 4.40 -1.51
C GLU A 42 8.07 3.87 -1.98
N SER A 43 7.44 3.02 -1.17
CA SER A 43 6.16 2.40 -1.50
C SER A 43 5.05 3.44 -1.66
N ARG A 44 5.06 4.52 -0.86
CA ARG A 44 4.15 5.65 -1.08
C ARG A 44 4.40 6.32 -2.43
N ARG A 45 5.67 6.61 -2.74
CA ARG A 45 6.07 7.30 -3.97
C ARG A 45 5.72 6.49 -5.21
N GLU A 46 5.86 5.17 -5.15
CA GLU A 46 5.47 4.23 -6.21
C GLU A 46 3.96 4.29 -6.49
N VAL A 47 3.12 4.19 -5.46
CA VAL A 47 1.65 4.30 -5.62
C VAL A 47 1.27 5.63 -6.26
N TYR A 48 1.81 6.76 -5.79
CA TYR A 48 1.49 8.05 -6.40
C TYR A 48 1.99 8.18 -7.85
N ALA A 49 3.10 7.53 -8.20
CA ALA A 49 3.58 7.48 -9.58
C ALA A 49 2.66 6.63 -10.46
N GLU A 50 2.20 5.49 -9.95
CA GLU A 50 1.27 4.59 -10.62
C GLU A 50 -0.08 5.27 -10.89
N LEU A 51 -0.69 5.88 -9.86
CA LEU A 51 -1.93 6.64 -10.01
C LEU A 51 -1.76 7.82 -10.96
N GLY A 52 -0.60 8.50 -10.92
CA GLY A 52 -0.31 9.63 -11.80
C GLY A 52 -0.24 9.20 -13.25
N LYS A 53 0.45 8.10 -13.54
CA LYS A 53 0.54 7.53 -14.89
C LYS A 53 -0.83 7.08 -15.40
N PHE A 54 -1.66 6.49 -14.54
CA PHE A 54 -3.02 6.10 -14.92
C PHE A 54 -3.88 7.34 -15.26
N ALA A 55 -3.78 8.39 -14.45
CA ALA A 55 -4.50 9.65 -14.63
C ALA A 55 -4.12 10.45 -15.89
N GLU A 56 -2.97 10.19 -16.51
CA GLU A 56 -2.58 10.85 -17.77
C GLU A 56 -3.52 10.49 -18.94
N THR A 57 -4.24 9.38 -18.85
CA THR A 57 -5.08 8.85 -19.94
C THR A 57 -6.52 8.53 -19.53
N HIS A 58 -6.89 8.78 -18.27
CA HIS A 58 -8.20 8.40 -17.71
C HIS A 58 -8.86 9.56 -16.96
N ALA A 59 -10.18 9.48 -16.80
CA ALA A 59 -10.92 10.48 -16.02
C ALA A 59 -10.64 10.33 -14.52
N SER A 60 -10.85 11.39 -13.73
CA SER A 60 -10.61 11.36 -12.29
C SER A 60 -11.42 10.27 -11.56
N SER A 61 -12.65 9.98 -12.02
CA SER A 61 -13.46 8.87 -11.51
C SER A 61 -12.80 7.52 -11.70
N ASP A 62 -12.19 7.26 -12.85
CA ASP A 62 -11.55 5.99 -13.17
C ASP A 62 -10.30 5.79 -12.30
N VAL A 63 -9.56 6.88 -12.04
CA VAL A 63 -8.40 6.84 -11.14
C VAL A 63 -8.82 6.52 -9.70
N ILE A 64 -9.97 7.01 -9.26
CA ILE A 64 -10.52 6.71 -7.93
C ILE A 64 -10.89 5.23 -7.83
N GLU A 65 -11.59 4.68 -8.83
CA GLU A 65 -11.92 3.25 -8.86
C GLU A 65 -10.65 2.38 -8.90
N TYR A 66 -9.66 2.77 -9.71
CA TYR A 66 -8.38 2.08 -9.76
C TYR A 66 -7.65 2.08 -8.40
N ALA A 67 -7.67 3.20 -7.69
CA ALA A 67 -7.12 3.30 -6.34
C ALA A 67 -7.88 2.42 -5.33
N LEU A 68 -9.22 2.34 -5.43
CA LEU A 68 -10.03 1.44 -4.61
C LEU A 68 -9.68 -0.03 -4.87
N ASP A 69 -9.43 -0.42 -6.13
CA ASP A 69 -9.02 -1.77 -6.47
C ASP A 69 -7.63 -2.12 -5.95
N LEU A 70 -6.67 -1.19 -6.02
CA LEU A 70 -5.37 -1.36 -5.37
C LEU A 70 -5.54 -1.54 -3.86
N TYR A 71 -6.42 -0.75 -3.23
CA TYR A 71 -6.66 -0.79 -1.80
C TYR A 71 -7.30 -2.10 -1.34
N ARG A 72 -8.31 -2.61 -2.05
CA ARG A 72 -8.97 -3.90 -1.80
C ARG A 72 -8.00 -5.09 -1.82
N ARG A 73 -6.92 -5.00 -2.60
CA ARG A 73 -5.90 -6.05 -2.73
C ARG A 73 -4.86 -6.05 -1.61
N LEU A 74 -4.76 -4.99 -0.81
CA LEU A 74 -3.76 -4.93 0.26
C LEU A 74 -4.17 -5.80 1.45
N PRO A 75 -3.31 -6.70 1.94
CA PRO A 75 -3.61 -7.47 3.14
C PRO A 75 -3.67 -6.58 4.38
N PHE A 76 -4.44 -7.01 5.39
CA PHE A 76 -4.42 -6.40 6.71
C PHE A 76 -3.16 -6.76 7.47
N VAL A 77 -2.35 -5.76 7.81
CA VAL A 77 -1.16 -5.87 8.66
C VAL A 77 -1.35 -5.17 10.01
N THR A 78 -2.60 -4.89 10.39
CA THR A 78 -2.93 -4.30 11.70
C THR A 78 -2.48 -5.22 12.84
N GLY A 79 -1.99 -4.63 13.94
CA GLY A 79 -1.47 -5.38 15.09
C GLY A 79 -0.01 -5.84 14.94
N THR A 80 0.64 -5.55 13.80
CA THR A 80 2.07 -5.80 13.61
C THR A 80 2.93 -4.62 14.08
N PRO A 81 4.19 -4.83 14.50
CA PRO A 81 5.11 -3.75 14.89
C PRO A 81 5.24 -2.68 13.81
N GLU A 82 5.46 -1.42 14.18
CA GLU A 82 5.51 -0.27 13.24
C GLU A 82 6.42 -0.52 12.02
N HIS A 83 7.63 -1.01 12.26
CA HIS A 83 8.63 -1.30 11.23
C HIS A 83 8.38 -2.61 10.45
N ALA A 84 7.38 -3.42 10.82
CA ALA A 84 7.00 -4.63 10.09
C ALA A 84 6.09 -4.29 8.91
N TYR A 85 6.29 -5.00 7.80
CA TYR A 85 5.56 -4.82 6.53
C TYR A 85 5.54 -3.35 6.03
N PRO A 86 6.68 -2.64 6.05
CA PRO A 86 6.75 -1.22 5.68
C PRO A 86 6.23 -0.95 4.27
N GLU A 87 6.38 -1.91 3.36
CA GLU A 87 5.86 -1.86 2.00
C GLU A 87 4.33 -1.87 1.95
N ILE A 88 3.66 -2.77 2.68
CA ILE A 88 2.19 -2.83 2.73
C ILE A 88 1.65 -1.57 3.41
N LYS A 89 2.26 -1.16 4.52
CA LYS A 89 1.85 0.04 5.27
C LYS A 89 2.05 1.32 4.45
N GLY A 90 3.14 1.42 3.69
CA GLY A 90 3.39 2.56 2.80
C GLY A 90 2.36 2.66 1.68
N ARG A 91 2.00 1.53 1.06
CA ARG A 91 0.95 1.49 0.03
C ARG A 91 -0.42 1.86 0.60
N GLU A 92 -0.77 1.30 1.76
CA GLU A 92 -1.99 1.63 2.49
C GLU A 92 -2.05 3.14 2.80
N ASN A 93 -0.97 3.69 3.37
CA ASN A 93 -0.87 5.11 3.70
C ASN A 93 -1.02 6.01 2.46
N ALA A 94 -0.41 5.64 1.33
CA ALA A 94 -0.55 6.41 0.10
C ALA A 94 -1.99 6.45 -0.41
N LEU A 95 -2.67 5.30 -0.42
CA LEU A 95 -4.05 5.19 -0.88
C LEU A 95 -5.01 5.94 0.07
N GLU A 96 -4.83 5.82 1.38
CA GLU A 96 -5.60 6.58 2.38
C GLU A 96 -5.45 8.09 2.19
N ASN A 97 -4.22 8.59 2.01
CA ASN A 97 -3.96 10.00 1.73
C ASN A 97 -4.56 10.44 0.39
N PHE A 98 -4.52 9.59 -0.64
CA PHE A 98 -5.17 9.85 -1.91
C PHE A 98 -6.70 9.97 -1.76
N PHE A 99 -7.33 9.11 -0.97
CA PHE A 99 -8.76 9.20 -0.69
C PHE A 99 -9.14 10.50 0.03
N LEU A 100 -8.27 11.01 0.92
CA LEU A 100 -8.45 12.33 1.52
C LEU A 100 -8.32 13.45 0.47
N LEU A 101 -7.32 13.37 -0.41
CA LEU A 101 -7.09 14.35 -1.49
C LEU A 101 -8.31 14.49 -2.40
N VAL A 102 -8.89 13.36 -2.84
CA VAL A 102 -10.06 13.36 -3.75
C VAL A 102 -11.39 13.59 -3.04
N GLY A 103 -11.40 13.67 -1.71
CA GLY A 103 -12.61 13.83 -0.91
C GLY A 103 -13.54 12.62 -0.97
N LEU A 104 -12.99 11.40 -1.02
CA LEU A 104 -13.77 10.16 -1.09
C LEU A 104 -14.70 10.04 0.13
N ASP A 105 -15.94 9.62 -0.12
CA ASP A 105 -16.91 9.41 0.94
C ASP A 105 -16.44 8.33 1.95
N PRO A 106 -16.56 8.59 3.28
CA PRO A 106 -16.14 7.64 4.30
C PRO A 106 -16.81 6.27 4.22
N LYS A 107 -18.05 6.16 3.72
CA LYS A 107 -18.76 4.89 3.56
C LYS A 107 -18.10 4.04 2.47
N THR A 108 -17.85 4.63 1.29
CA THR A 108 -17.17 3.94 0.19
C THR A 108 -15.79 3.44 0.62
N ARG A 109 -15.04 4.26 1.35
CA ARG A 109 -13.74 3.86 1.89
C ARG A 109 -13.85 2.69 2.88
N ARG A 110 -14.83 2.73 3.79
CA ARG A 110 -15.08 1.65 4.77
C ARG A 110 -15.46 0.34 4.09
N GLU A 111 -16.28 0.41 3.04
CA GLU A 111 -16.68 -0.75 2.24
C GLU A 111 -15.48 -1.36 1.50
N ALA A 112 -14.68 -0.55 0.81
CA ALA A 112 -13.45 -1.05 0.17
C ALA A 112 -12.49 -1.68 1.19
N ARG A 113 -12.40 -1.11 2.40
CA ARG A 113 -11.60 -1.68 3.50
C ARG A 113 -12.10 -3.05 3.94
N SER A 114 -13.41 -3.28 4.04
CA SER A 114 -13.94 -4.57 4.52
C SER A 114 -13.69 -5.73 3.56
N HIS A 115 -13.39 -5.46 2.28
CA HIS A 115 -13.02 -6.47 1.29
C HIS A 115 -11.55 -6.88 1.31
N ARG A 116 -10.71 -6.23 2.12
CA ARG A 116 -9.28 -6.53 2.16
C ARG A 116 -9.00 -7.92 2.76
N PRO A 117 -8.07 -8.69 2.18
CA PRO A 117 -7.72 -10.00 2.73
C PRO A 117 -6.99 -9.86 4.07
N LYS A 118 -7.08 -10.88 4.91
CA LYS A 118 -6.17 -11.02 6.06
C LYS A 118 -4.77 -11.34 5.54
N LEU A 119 -3.73 -10.97 6.30
CA LEU A 119 -2.38 -11.47 6.02
C LEU A 119 -2.42 -13.00 6.12
N THR A 120 -2.32 -13.69 5.00
CA THR A 120 -2.08 -15.13 5.01
C THR A 120 -0.65 -15.33 5.50
N SER A 121 -0.49 -15.82 6.73
CA SER A 121 0.79 -16.38 7.16
C SER A 121 1.20 -17.42 6.12
N PRO A 122 2.44 -17.42 5.60
CA PRO A 122 2.89 -18.55 4.82
C PRO A 122 2.67 -19.79 5.67
N THR A 123 1.87 -20.73 5.14
CA THR A 123 1.72 -22.05 5.76
C THR A 123 3.13 -22.60 5.90
N PRO A 124 3.60 -22.96 7.11
CA PRO A 124 4.89 -23.61 7.21
C PRO A 124 4.81 -24.89 6.37
N GLU A 125 5.69 -25.03 5.38
CA GLU A 125 5.81 -26.30 4.66
C GLU A 125 5.95 -27.42 5.70
N PRO A 126 5.23 -28.55 5.56
CA PRO A 126 5.46 -29.68 6.44
C PRO A 126 6.93 -30.06 6.34
N SER A 127 7.62 -29.95 7.47
CA SER A 127 9.05 -30.27 7.59
C SER A 127 9.27 -31.67 7.04
N ARG A 128 10.09 -31.79 5.99
CA ARG A 128 10.37 -33.04 5.27
C ARG A 128 11.29 -33.99 6.07
N LEU A 129 11.18 -33.98 7.41
CA LEU A 129 12.07 -34.68 8.33
C LEU A 129 11.55 -36.04 8.81
N ASP A 130 10.37 -36.50 8.37
CA ASP A 130 9.82 -37.81 8.75
C ASP A 130 10.03 -38.92 7.69
N GLN A 131 11.11 -38.87 6.90
CA GLN A 131 11.43 -39.96 5.94
C GLN A 131 12.85 -40.52 6.03
N GLN A 132 13.49 -40.52 7.20
CA GLN A 132 14.77 -41.23 7.36
C GLN A 132 14.75 -42.19 8.56
N GLY A 133 14.72 -43.49 8.23
CA GLY A 133 15.43 -44.51 9.00
C GLY A 133 14.59 -45.52 9.76
N ALA A 134 14.01 -46.49 9.05
CA ALA A 134 13.81 -47.83 9.63
C ALA A 134 15.01 -48.71 9.20
N PRO A 135 15.86 -49.21 10.13
CA PRO A 135 16.86 -50.19 9.76
C PRO A 135 16.19 -51.55 9.53
N ALA A 136 16.44 -52.15 8.37
CA ALA A 136 16.14 -53.55 8.10
C ALA A 136 17.05 -54.41 8.99
N GLN A 137 16.42 -55.27 9.79
CA GLN A 137 17.09 -56.24 10.64
C GLN A 137 17.76 -57.32 9.79
N GLY A 138 18.98 -57.69 10.16
CA GLY A 138 19.62 -58.94 9.77
C GLY A 138 19.35 -60.03 10.79
#